data_AF-A0A6P0U5H5-F1
#
_entry.id   AF-A0A6P0U5H5-F1
#
_cell.length_a   1.000
_cell.length_b   1.000
_cell.length_c   1.000
_cell.angle_alpha   90.00
_cell.angle_beta   90.00
_cell.angle_gamma   90.00
#
_symmetry.space_group_name_H-M   'P 1'
#
loop_
_entity.id
_entity.type
_entity.pdbx_description
1 polymer ?
#
loop_
_entity_poly.entity_id
_entity_poly.type
_entity_poly.pdbx_seq_one_letter_code
_entity_poly.pdbx_strand_id
1 'polypeptide(L)'
;MALNRLEEGHLSHARAKDKSFHRDIPKAQQTIYSYLLEIVKEWSPEDVLDEFKHLFIHHVNTLSSHTLPSLYEIVFANKETEFRNTIKRSCYILVNNWDIRRNIVHVQKLIELFDDPIIWKPSMSPTMRRLRQWLQNFITSSDFQELKLFTRRYTEQKITHWSERYTSYLLVPQYINLENPAEQRHAARILSKQLREQFKFSLALYTAHSQKTVVHPSVRNPTTLGDNVVHLIK
;
A
#
# COMPACT_ATOMS: atom_id res chain seq x y z
N MET A 1 26.34 -24.86 -77.10
CA MET A 1 27.38 -25.35 -76.18
C MET A 1 27.43 -24.40 -74.98
N ALA A 2 27.16 -24.95 -73.79
CA ALA A 2 27.36 -24.43 -72.42
C ALA A 2 26.84 -23.01 -72.10
N LEU A 3 25.67 -22.83 -71.45
CA LEU A 3 25.27 -23.09 -70.04
C LEU A 3 25.75 -22.03 -69.02
N ASN A 4 24.73 -21.41 -68.42
CA ASN A 4 24.60 -20.89 -67.05
C ASN A 4 25.34 -19.60 -66.65
N ARG A 5 24.52 -18.56 -66.39
CA ARG A 5 24.51 -17.80 -65.12
C ARG A 5 23.17 -17.06 -64.99
N LEU A 6 22.19 -17.77 -64.46
CA LEU A 6 21.01 -17.24 -63.76
C LEU A 6 21.20 -17.64 -62.30
N GLU A 7 21.63 -16.71 -61.45
CA GLU A 7 21.47 -16.76 -60.00
C GLU A 7 21.21 -15.30 -59.57
N GLU A 8 19.94 -14.94 -59.48
CA GLU A 8 19.15 -14.96 -58.24
C GLU A 8 19.38 -13.70 -57.40
N GLY A 9 18.43 -12.76 -57.60
CA GLY A 9 18.22 -11.66 -56.69
C GLY A 9 17.74 -12.21 -55.36
N HIS A 10 18.65 -12.26 -54.38
CA HIS A 10 18.28 -12.32 -52.98
C HIS A 10 18.25 -10.91 -52.41
N LEU A 11 17.08 -10.28 -52.53
CA LEU A 11 16.64 -9.23 -51.62
C LEU A 11 16.69 -9.79 -50.20
N SER A 12 17.81 -9.57 -49.51
CA SER A 12 17.90 -9.72 -48.07
C SER A 12 17.13 -8.57 -47.43
N HIS A 13 15.79 -8.68 -47.45
CA HIS A 13 14.99 -8.13 -46.36
C HIS A 13 15.44 -8.85 -45.09
N ALA A 14 16.48 -8.32 -44.46
CA ALA A 14 16.77 -8.54 -43.06
C ALA A 14 15.51 -8.10 -42.32
N ARG A 15 14.61 -9.07 -42.13
CA ARG A 15 13.49 -9.03 -41.22
C ARG A 15 14.07 -8.48 -39.94
N ALA A 16 13.80 -7.21 -39.66
CA ALA A 16 14.13 -6.59 -38.39
C ALA A 16 13.57 -7.56 -37.36
N LYS A 17 14.47 -8.32 -36.72
CA LYS A 17 14.11 -9.17 -35.60
C LYS A 17 13.47 -8.21 -34.64
N ASP A 18 12.15 -8.32 -34.55
CA ASP A 18 11.34 -7.73 -33.52
C ASP A 18 12.10 -7.99 -32.23
N LYS A 19 12.79 -6.96 -31.73
CA LYS A 19 13.41 -7.00 -30.42
C LYS A 19 12.20 -7.02 -29.52
N SER A 20 11.70 -8.23 -29.26
CA SER A 20 10.86 -8.53 -28.13
C SER A 20 11.59 -7.94 -26.95
N PHE A 21 11.21 -6.73 -26.56
CA PHE A 21 11.60 -6.13 -25.31
C PHE A 21 11.06 -7.11 -24.29
N HIS A 22 11.92 -8.03 -23.84
CA HIS A 22 11.58 -8.93 -22.76
C HIS A 22 11.37 -8.02 -21.56
N ARG A 23 10.10 -7.71 -21.29
CA ARG A 23 9.71 -6.79 -20.23
C ARG A 23 10.07 -7.45 -18.91
N ASP A 24 11.11 -6.93 -18.28
CA ASP A 24 11.60 -7.41 -17.01
C ASP A 24 10.78 -6.77 -15.89
N ILE A 25 9.60 -7.33 -15.65
CA ILE A 25 8.68 -6.87 -14.61
C ILE A 25 9.37 -6.81 -13.23
N PRO A 26 10.16 -7.84 -12.82
CA PRO A 26 10.92 -7.77 -11.56
C PRO A 26 11.86 -6.57 -11.48
N LYS A 27 12.60 -6.28 -12.55
CA LYS A 27 13.50 -5.11 -12.58
C LYS A 27 12.71 -3.80 -12.50
N ALA A 28 11.63 -3.67 -13.26
CA ALA A 28 10.77 -2.49 -13.24
C ALA A 28 10.18 -2.23 -11.84
N GLN A 29 9.70 -3.29 -11.19
CA GLN A 29 9.23 -3.26 -9.80
C GLN A 29 10.34 -2.82 -8.85
N GLN A 30 11.53 -3.38 -8.98
CA GLN A 30 12.67 -3.03 -8.12
C GLN A 30 13.09 -1.57 -8.30
N THR A 31 13.08 -1.03 -9.52
CA THR A 31 13.35 0.40 -9.78
C THR A 31 12.38 1.29 -9.02
N ILE A 32 11.08 0.96 -9.05
CA ILE A 32 10.05 1.72 -8.32
C ILE A 32 10.25 1.60 -6.81
N TYR A 33 10.48 0.39 -6.29
CA TYR A 33 10.62 0.18 -4.84
C TYR A 33 11.88 0.85 -4.28
N SER A 34 13.01 0.74 -4.96
CA SER A 34 14.26 1.39 -4.54
C SER A 34 14.10 2.91 -4.50
N TYR A 35 13.45 3.50 -5.51
CA TYR A 35 13.20 4.93 -5.54
C TYR A 35 12.31 5.39 -4.38
N LEU A 36 11.19 4.68 -4.11
CA LEU A 36 10.33 5.02 -2.99
C LEU A 36 11.05 4.89 -1.63
N LEU A 37 11.92 3.88 -1.48
CA LEU A 37 12.74 3.70 -0.28
C LEU A 37 13.80 4.80 -0.09
N GLU A 38 14.26 5.41 -1.17
CA GLU A 38 15.19 6.54 -1.18
C GLU A 38 14.46 7.83 -0.77
N ILE A 39 13.43 8.23 -1.53
CA ILE A 39 12.75 9.51 -1.29
C ILE A 39 12.08 9.56 0.08
N VAL A 40 11.57 8.44 0.61
CA VAL A 40 10.91 8.43 1.93
C VAL A 40 11.89 8.69 3.08
N LYS A 41 13.20 8.53 2.85
CA LYS A 41 14.24 8.83 3.84
C LYS A 41 14.72 10.28 3.77
N GLU A 42 14.68 10.88 2.59
CA GLU A 42 15.31 12.16 2.28
C GLU A 42 14.33 13.32 2.18
N TRP A 43 13.13 13.07 1.64
CA TRP A 43 12.16 14.10 1.33
C TRP A 43 11.14 14.29 2.46
N SER A 44 10.39 15.39 2.40
CA SER A 44 9.26 15.59 3.31
C SER A 44 8.15 14.58 2.99
N PRO A 45 7.38 14.12 3.98
CA PRO A 45 6.24 13.23 3.76
C PRO A 45 5.23 13.78 2.74
N GLU A 46 5.02 15.10 2.71
CA GLU A 46 4.19 15.79 1.72
C GLU A 46 4.73 15.62 0.29
N ASP A 47 6.02 15.88 0.07
CA ASP A 47 6.63 15.73 -1.25
C ASP A 47 6.59 14.27 -1.74
N VAL A 48 6.74 13.32 -0.83
CA VAL A 48 6.65 11.88 -1.14
C VAL A 48 5.22 11.49 -1.52
N LEU A 49 4.20 12.06 -0.88
CA LEU A 49 2.79 11.84 -1.25
C LEU A 49 2.49 12.40 -2.63
N ASP A 50 3.01 13.60 -2.95
CA ASP A 50 2.84 14.21 -4.27
C ASP A 50 3.52 13.38 -5.36
N GLU A 51 4.76 12.92 -5.12
CA GLU A 51 5.46 12.04 -6.06
C GLU A 51 4.72 10.70 -6.25
N PHE A 52 4.20 10.11 -5.16
CA PHE A 52 3.38 8.90 -5.24
C PHE A 52 2.12 9.14 -6.09
N LYS A 53 1.44 10.27 -5.89
CA LYS A 53 0.25 10.67 -6.64
C LYS A 53 0.57 10.86 -8.13
N HIS A 54 1.67 11.55 -8.44
CA HIS A 54 2.16 11.74 -9.80
C HIS A 54 2.49 10.42 -10.50
N LEU A 55 3.12 9.48 -9.79
CA LEU A 55 3.49 8.19 -10.35
C LEU A 55 2.28 7.28 -10.58
N PHE A 56 1.46 7.05 -9.55
CA PHE A 56 0.43 6.01 -9.57
C PHE A 56 -0.98 6.47 -9.92
N ILE A 57 -1.30 7.76 -9.81
CA ILE A 57 -2.68 8.26 -9.98
C ILE A 57 -2.78 9.20 -11.19
N HIS A 58 -1.88 10.19 -11.29
CA HIS A 58 -1.90 11.15 -12.40
C HIS A 58 -1.08 10.69 -13.61
N HIS A 59 -0.07 9.84 -13.39
CA HIS A 59 0.85 9.31 -14.41
C HIS A 59 1.60 10.39 -15.21
N VAL A 60 1.88 11.53 -14.57
CA VAL A 60 2.54 12.70 -15.15
C VAL A 60 3.38 13.40 -14.09
N ASN A 61 4.38 14.18 -14.53
CA ASN A 61 5.18 15.07 -13.67
C ASN A 61 5.91 14.36 -12.51
N THR A 62 6.30 13.10 -12.69
CA THR A 62 7.20 12.42 -11.74
C THR A 62 8.58 13.05 -11.79
N LEU A 63 9.16 13.33 -10.63
CA LEU A 63 10.50 13.90 -10.54
C LEU A 63 11.59 12.90 -10.95
N SER A 64 11.31 11.59 -10.85
CA SER A 64 12.19 10.56 -11.39
C SER A 64 11.97 10.33 -12.88
N SER A 65 13.06 10.39 -13.64
CA SER A 65 13.11 10.09 -15.08
C SER A 65 12.95 8.60 -15.40
N HIS A 66 13.06 7.72 -14.39
CA HIS A 66 13.12 6.27 -14.60
C HIS A 66 11.90 5.51 -14.06
N THR A 67 11.20 6.03 -13.05
CA THR A 67 10.06 5.31 -12.43
C THR A 67 8.84 5.26 -13.32
N LEU A 68 8.49 6.34 -14.02
CA LEU A 68 7.33 6.36 -14.91
C LEU A 68 7.53 5.39 -16.10
N PRO A 69 8.70 5.35 -16.78
CA PRO A 69 9.00 4.28 -17.73
C PRO A 69 8.89 2.88 -17.15
N SER A 70 9.43 2.62 -15.95
CA SER A 70 9.30 1.32 -15.29
C SER A 70 7.85 0.96 -14.99
N LEU A 71 7.01 1.92 -14.58
CA LEU A 71 5.58 1.68 -14.40
C LEU A 71 4.92 1.27 -15.72
N TYR A 72 5.26 1.95 -16.82
CA TYR A 72 4.76 1.59 -18.14
C TYR A 72 5.25 0.21 -18.62
N GLU A 73 6.46 -0.24 -18.25
CA GLU A 73 6.90 -1.62 -18.52
C GLU A 73 5.96 -2.66 -17.89
N ILE A 74 5.53 -2.43 -16.64
CA ILE A 74 4.57 -3.28 -15.92
C ILE A 74 3.20 -3.23 -16.60
N VAL A 75 2.72 -2.03 -16.96
CA VAL A 75 1.41 -1.83 -17.60
C VAL A 75 1.34 -2.46 -18.99
N PHE A 76 2.41 -2.32 -19.77
CA PHE A 76 2.45 -2.86 -21.11
C PHE A 76 2.59 -4.38 -21.11
N ALA A 77 3.22 -4.97 -20.09
CA ALA A 77 3.20 -6.42 -19.89
C ALA A 77 1.78 -6.99 -19.70
N ASN A 78 0.78 -6.13 -19.50
CA ASN A 78 -0.64 -6.48 -19.43
C ASN A 78 -0.97 -7.52 -18.36
N LYS A 79 -0.25 -7.47 -17.24
CA LYS A 79 -0.49 -8.29 -16.05
C LYS A 79 -1.00 -7.41 -14.92
N GLU A 80 -2.31 -7.36 -14.76
CA GLU A 80 -2.96 -6.56 -13.72
C GLU A 80 -2.46 -6.91 -12.31
N THR A 81 -2.25 -8.20 -12.04
CA THR A 81 -1.75 -8.70 -10.75
C THR A 81 -0.40 -8.09 -10.40
N GLU A 82 0.50 -7.93 -11.37
CA GLU A 82 1.82 -7.33 -11.16
C GLU A 82 1.70 -5.84 -10.83
N PHE A 83 0.83 -5.11 -11.53
CA PHE A 83 0.55 -3.71 -11.21
C PHE A 83 -0.03 -3.56 -9.79
N ARG A 84 -1.04 -4.37 -9.45
CA ARG A 84 -1.68 -4.37 -8.13
C ARG A 84 -0.70 -4.72 -7.01
N ASN A 85 0.17 -5.70 -7.23
CA ASN A 85 1.23 -6.06 -6.28
C ASN A 85 2.25 -4.93 -6.13
N THR A 86 2.57 -4.22 -7.22
CA THR A 86 3.47 -3.06 -7.21
C THR A 86 2.92 -1.95 -6.35
N ILE A 87 1.70 -1.48 -6.63
CA ILE A 87 1.10 -0.39 -5.84
C ILE A 87 0.87 -0.80 -4.38
N LYS A 88 0.47 -2.06 -4.13
CA LYS A 88 0.34 -2.61 -2.77
C LYS A 88 1.66 -2.49 -2.00
N ARG A 89 2.75 -3.03 -2.56
CA ARG A 89 4.07 -3.00 -1.91
C ARG A 89 4.59 -1.58 -1.75
N SER A 90 4.37 -0.71 -2.74
CA SER A 90 4.68 0.72 -2.65
C SER A 90 3.98 1.40 -1.47
N CYS A 91 2.68 1.12 -1.23
CA CYS A 91 1.98 1.64 -0.06
C CYS A 91 2.63 1.17 1.25
N TYR A 92 2.96 -0.12 1.35
CA TYR A 92 3.57 -0.68 2.57
C TYR A 92 5.00 -0.20 2.82
N ILE A 93 5.77 0.14 1.78
CA ILE A 93 7.07 0.81 1.92
C ILE A 93 6.89 2.15 2.67
N LEU A 94 5.92 2.97 2.24
CA LEU A 94 5.66 4.27 2.85
C LEU A 94 5.09 4.12 4.26
N VAL A 95 4.11 3.24 4.46
CA VAL A 95 3.50 2.95 5.77
C VAL A 95 4.56 2.57 6.80
N ASN A 96 5.45 1.63 6.46
CA ASN A 96 6.51 1.22 7.38
C ASN A 96 7.47 2.34 7.75
N ASN A 97 7.82 3.20 6.79
CA ASN A 97 8.76 4.28 7.05
C ASN A 97 8.15 5.37 7.93
N TRP A 98 6.88 5.70 7.71
CA TRP A 98 6.18 6.73 8.48
C TRP A 98 5.70 6.25 9.85
N ASP A 99 5.39 4.95 10.02
CA ASP A 99 5.02 4.39 11.33
C ASP A 99 6.18 4.46 12.34
N ILE A 100 7.43 4.28 11.87
CA ILE A 100 8.65 4.44 12.69
C ILE A 100 8.74 5.87 13.28
N ARG A 101 8.21 6.87 12.58
CA ARG A 101 8.24 8.28 12.98
C ARG A 101 6.93 8.75 13.65
N ARG A 102 6.01 7.84 13.98
CA ARG A 102 4.64 8.13 14.48
C ARG A 102 3.83 9.05 13.57
N ASN A 103 4.13 9.03 12.27
CA ASN A 103 3.57 9.97 11.34
C ASN A 103 2.26 9.47 10.70
N ILE A 104 1.29 9.15 11.57
CA ILE A 104 0.03 8.49 11.20
C ILE A 104 -0.82 9.35 10.25
N VAL A 105 -0.73 10.68 10.38
CA VAL A 105 -1.42 11.63 9.49
C VAL A 105 -1.06 11.40 8.02
N HIS A 106 0.18 11.02 7.73
CA HIS A 106 0.63 10.82 6.35
C HIS A 106 0.22 9.47 5.79
N VAL A 107 0.11 8.45 6.65
CA VAL A 107 -0.54 7.19 6.28
C VAL A 107 -2.02 7.43 5.92
N GLN A 108 -2.71 8.30 6.65
CA GLN A 108 -4.07 8.70 6.31
C GLN A 108 -4.14 9.42 4.96
N LYS A 109 -3.33 10.47 4.76
CA LYS A 109 -3.25 11.19 3.49
C LYS A 109 -2.94 10.26 2.31
N LEU A 110 -2.07 9.25 2.48
CA LEU A 110 -1.78 8.25 1.45
C LEU A 110 -3.01 7.46 1.03
N ILE A 111 -3.84 7.05 1.99
CA ILE A 111 -5.09 6.34 1.69
C ILE A 111 -6.09 7.28 1.00
N GLU A 112 -6.18 8.53 1.44
CA GLU A 112 -7.05 9.56 0.83
C GLU A 112 -6.66 9.89 -0.62
N LEU A 113 -5.40 9.66 -1.04
CA LEU A 113 -5.01 9.81 -2.44
C LEU A 113 -5.88 8.96 -3.39
N PHE A 114 -6.37 7.80 -2.93
CA PHE A 114 -7.19 6.91 -3.73
C PHE A 114 -8.65 7.37 -3.89
N ASP A 115 -9.06 8.43 -3.19
CA ASP A 115 -10.34 9.09 -3.38
C ASP A 115 -10.30 10.14 -4.52
N ASP A 116 -9.16 10.29 -5.21
CA ASP A 116 -9.02 11.24 -6.32
C ASP A 116 -10.05 10.95 -7.44
N PRO A 117 -10.94 11.90 -7.78
CA PRO A 117 -11.96 11.70 -8.81
C PRO A 117 -11.40 11.33 -10.18
N ILE A 118 -10.14 11.65 -10.49
CA ILE A 118 -9.51 11.32 -11.77
C ILE A 118 -9.47 9.81 -12.03
N ILE A 119 -9.44 8.98 -10.97
CA ILE A 119 -9.43 7.52 -11.06
C ILE A 119 -10.73 7.01 -11.70
N TRP A 120 -11.84 7.72 -11.50
CA TRP A 120 -13.16 7.34 -12.00
C TRP A 120 -13.56 8.06 -13.29
N LYS A 121 -12.75 9.03 -13.75
CA LYS A 121 -13.02 9.74 -15.00
C LYS A 121 -12.77 8.83 -16.20
N PRO A 122 -13.61 8.87 -17.25
CA PRO A 122 -13.30 8.19 -18.50
C PRO A 122 -12.06 8.80 -19.16
N SER A 123 -11.35 8.00 -19.97
CA SER A 123 -10.22 8.45 -20.77
C SER A 123 -10.30 7.87 -22.17
N MET A 124 -9.97 8.68 -23.18
CA MET A 124 -9.88 8.25 -24.56
C MET A 124 -8.59 7.45 -24.83
N SER A 125 -7.55 7.63 -23.99
CA SER A 125 -6.31 6.85 -24.10
C SER A 125 -6.53 5.42 -23.59
N PRO A 126 -6.30 4.38 -24.42
CA PRO A 126 -6.47 2.98 -24.01
C PRO A 126 -5.60 2.61 -22.79
N THR A 127 -4.38 3.12 -22.74
CA THR A 127 -3.43 2.88 -21.64
C THR A 127 -3.94 3.51 -20.34
N MET A 128 -4.42 4.76 -20.40
CA MET A 128 -4.97 5.44 -19.23
C MET A 128 -6.26 4.79 -18.73
N ARG A 129 -7.13 4.35 -19.65
CA ARG A 129 -8.34 3.60 -19.29
C ARG A 129 -8.00 2.31 -18.54
N ARG A 130 -6.99 1.57 -19.01
CA ARG A 130 -6.50 0.36 -18.35
C ARG A 130 -5.96 0.65 -16.96
N LEU A 131 -5.07 1.65 -16.84
CA LEU A 131 -4.48 2.05 -15.56
C LEU A 131 -5.54 2.43 -14.53
N ARG A 132 -6.51 3.27 -14.92
CA ARG A 132 -7.65 3.64 -14.07
C ARG A 132 -8.49 2.44 -13.67
N GLN A 133 -8.78 1.53 -14.59
CA GLN A 133 -9.50 0.30 -14.27
C GLN A 133 -8.75 -0.55 -13.23
N TRP A 134 -7.43 -0.71 -13.38
CA TRP A 134 -6.62 -1.47 -12.44
C TRP A 134 -6.52 -0.80 -11.07
N LEU A 135 -6.48 0.54 -11.01
CA LEU A 135 -6.60 1.29 -9.75
C LEU A 135 -7.96 1.06 -9.09
N GLN A 136 -9.06 1.12 -9.85
CA GLN A 136 -10.40 0.83 -9.32
C GLN A 136 -10.50 -0.59 -8.78
N ASN A 137 -9.94 -1.56 -9.49
CA ASN A 137 -9.88 -2.96 -9.05
C ASN A 137 -9.04 -3.10 -7.78
N PHE A 138 -7.94 -2.34 -7.65
CA PHE A 138 -7.15 -2.30 -6.42
C PHE A 138 -7.98 -1.72 -5.25
N ILE A 139 -8.62 -0.56 -5.42
CA ILE A 139 -9.43 0.11 -4.39
C ILE A 139 -10.59 -0.78 -3.90
N THR A 140 -11.21 -1.54 -4.80
CA THR A 140 -12.32 -2.45 -4.47
C THR A 140 -11.87 -3.80 -3.91
N SER A 141 -10.57 -4.12 -3.98
CA SER A 141 -10.02 -5.40 -3.51
C SER A 141 -9.85 -5.47 -1.99
N SER A 142 -9.72 -6.71 -1.49
CA SER A 142 -9.38 -6.97 -0.09
C SER A 142 -8.02 -6.37 0.31
N ASP A 143 -7.04 -6.31 -0.60
CA ASP A 143 -5.72 -5.74 -0.34
C ASP A 143 -5.83 -4.27 0.13
N PHE A 144 -6.73 -3.49 -0.49
CA PHE A 144 -6.94 -2.09 -0.09
C PHE A 144 -7.75 -1.97 1.20
N GLN A 145 -8.68 -2.90 1.47
CA GLN A 145 -9.35 -2.95 2.77
C GLN A 145 -8.37 -3.25 3.91
N GLU A 146 -7.40 -4.13 3.67
CA GLU A 146 -6.31 -4.41 4.60
C GLU A 146 -5.45 -3.18 4.88
N LEU A 147 -5.13 -2.40 3.84
CA LEU A 147 -4.38 -1.14 3.98
C LEU A 147 -5.15 -0.11 4.83
N LYS A 148 -6.48 -0.02 4.70
CA LYS A 148 -7.31 0.88 5.51
C LYS A 148 -7.32 0.56 7.01
N LEU A 149 -6.91 -0.65 7.42
CA LEU A 149 -6.76 -0.96 8.84
C LEU A 149 -5.67 -0.12 9.52
N PHE A 150 -4.71 0.43 8.76
CA PHE A 150 -3.62 1.25 9.29
C PHE A 150 -4.05 2.67 9.66
N THR A 151 -5.19 3.16 9.17
CA THR A 151 -5.72 4.51 9.46
C THR A 151 -6.92 4.49 10.39
N ARG A 152 -7.49 3.30 10.68
CA ARG A 152 -8.69 3.12 11.50
C ARG A 152 -8.60 3.70 12.92
N ARG A 153 -7.38 3.93 13.43
CA ARG A 153 -7.15 4.62 14.71
C ARG A 153 -7.62 6.08 14.70
N TYR A 154 -7.72 6.72 13.52
CA TYR A 154 -7.83 8.17 13.40
C TYR A 154 -9.03 8.67 12.58
N THR A 155 -9.80 7.78 11.93
CA THR A 155 -11.10 8.13 11.31
C THR A 155 -12.16 8.42 12.39
N GLU A 156 -11.97 9.55 13.05
CA GLU A 156 -12.86 10.42 13.81
C GLU A 156 -13.99 9.79 14.68
N GLN A 157 -13.81 10.01 15.99
CA GLN A 157 -14.80 10.55 16.94
C GLN A 157 -16.01 9.69 17.35
N LYS A 158 -16.28 8.54 16.72
CA LYS A 158 -17.36 7.63 17.16
C LYS A 158 -17.01 6.16 17.26
N ILE A 159 -15.82 5.74 16.82
CA ILE A 159 -15.48 4.33 16.86
C ILE A 159 -14.99 3.96 18.27
N THR A 160 -15.95 3.54 19.08
CA THR A 160 -15.80 2.81 20.34
C THR A 160 -14.48 2.02 20.46
N HIS A 161 -13.82 2.13 21.62
CA HIS A 161 -12.56 1.46 22.00
C HIS A 161 -12.45 -0.04 21.65
N TRP A 162 -13.58 -0.74 21.45
CA TRP A 162 -13.56 -2.15 21.05
C TRP A 162 -12.98 -2.37 19.64
N SER A 163 -13.16 -1.44 18.71
CA SER A 163 -12.69 -1.62 17.32
C SER A 163 -11.18 -1.80 17.24
N GLU A 164 -10.42 -1.18 18.15
CA GLU A 164 -8.97 -1.31 18.28
C GLU A 164 -8.57 -2.74 18.67
N ARG A 165 -9.33 -3.36 19.60
CA ARG A 165 -9.13 -4.76 20.00
C ARG A 165 -9.29 -5.69 18.81
N TYR A 166 -10.37 -5.58 18.07
CA TYR A 166 -10.62 -6.43 16.90
C TYR A 166 -9.62 -6.17 15.78
N THR A 167 -9.18 -4.92 15.59
CA THR A 167 -8.18 -4.58 14.57
C THR A 167 -6.86 -5.34 14.81
N SER A 168 -6.44 -5.50 16.07
CA SER A 168 -5.22 -6.27 16.39
C SER A 168 -5.27 -7.73 15.92
N TYR A 169 -6.46 -8.34 15.91
CA TYR A 169 -6.70 -9.70 15.43
C TYR A 169 -6.86 -9.75 13.91
N LEU A 170 -7.48 -8.74 13.30
CA LEU A 170 -7.60 -8.62 11.83
C LEU A 170 -6.24 -8.47 11.13
N LEU A 171 -5.21 -7.99 11.83
CA LEU A 171 -3.85 -7.88 11.33
C LEU A 171 -3.07 -9.21 11.37
N VAL A 172 -3.56 -10.23 12.10
CA VAL A 172 -2.86 -11.52 12.25
C VAL A 172 -2.67 -12.26 10.92
N PRO A 173 -3.72 -12.44 10.09
CA PRO A 173 -3.55 -13.06 8.78
C PRO A 173 -2.54 -12.31 7.90
N GLN A 174 -2.46 -10.98 8.02
CA GLN A 174 -1.58 -10.17 7.19
C GLN A 174 -0.09 -10.40 7.45
N TYR A 175 0.33 -10.65 8.71
CA TYR A 175 1.75 -10.88 9.03
C TYR A 175 2.16 -12.36 9.04
N ILE A 176 1.21 -13.29 9.10
CA ILE A 176 1.47 -14.73 9.05
C ILE A 176 1.56 -15.22 7.60
N ASN A 177 0.74 -14.69 6.70
CA ASN A 177 0.72 -15.11 5.30
C ASN A 177 2.06 -14.79 4.59
N LEU A 178 2.82 -15.81 4.22
CA LEU A 178 4.13 -15.67 3.58
C LEU A 178 4.06 -15.11 2.16
N GLU A 179 2.91 -15.21 1.49
CA GLU A 179 2.66 -14.60 0.18
C GLU A 179 2.58 -13.07 0.25
N ASN A 180 2.37 -12.51 1.45
CA ASN A 180 2.37 -11.07 1.62
C ASN A 180 3.81 -10.50 1.58
N PRO A 181 3.99 -9.32 0.96
CA PRO A 181 5.28 -8.63 0.96
C PRO A 181 5.85 -8.51 2.37
N ALA A 182 7.19 -8.58 2.48
CA ALA A 182 7.87 -8.46 3.76
C ALA A 182 7.50 -7.15 4.47
N GLU A 183 7.31 -6.08 3.70
CA GLU A 183 6.87 -4.78 4.17
C GLU A 183 5.47 -4.85 4.80
N GLN A 184 4.51 -5.49 4.13
CA GLN A 184 3.15 -5.68 4.69
C GLN A 184 3.20 -6.48 6.00
N ARG A 185 3.93 -7.60 6.00
CA ARG A 185 4.03 -8.45 7.18
C ARG A 185 4.69 -7.72 8.35
N HIS A 186 5.71 -6.92 8.08
CA HIS A 186 6.35 -6.09 9.09
C HIS A 186 5.35 -5.07 9.66
N ALA A 187 4.70 -4.28 8.79
CA ALA A 187 3.73 -3.26 9.16
C ALA A 187 2.63 -3.83 10.07
N ALA A 188 2.00 -4.93 9.64
CA ALA A 188 0.91 -5.56 10.36
C ALA A 188 1.36 -6.13 11.72
N ARG A 189 2.57 -6.69 11.81
CA ARG A 189 3.12 -7.21 13.08
C ARG A 189 3.36 -6.09 14.08
N ILE A 190 4.00 -5.00 13.64
CA ILE A 190 4.29 -3.85 14.50
C ILE A 190 2.98 -3.21 14.98
N LEU A 191 2.03 -2.95 14.08
CA LEU A 191 0.75 -2.36 14.42
C LEU A 191 -0.06 -3.23 15.39
N SER A 192 -0.14 -4.54 15.14
CA SER A 192 -0.84 -5.48 16.02
C SER A 192 -0.24 -5.49 17.43
N LYS A 193 1.09 -5.50 17.54
CA LYS A 193 1.79 -5.43 18.83
C LYS A 193 1.46 -4.13 19.58
N GLN A 194 1.58 -2.99 18.92
CA GLN A 194 1.27 -1.68 19.50
C GLN A 194 -0.18 -1.61 20.01
N LEU A 195 -1.16 -2.07 19.23
CA LEU A 195 -2.58 -2.09 19.63
C LEU A 195 -2.79 -2.92 20.91
N ARG A 196 -2.14 -4.08 20.99
CA ARG A 196 -2.25 -4.96 22.16
C ARG A 196 -1.59 -4.34 23.41
N GLU A 197 -0.47 -3.66 23.25
CA GLU A 197 0.22 -2.97 24.35
C GLU A 197 -0.58 -1.77 24.85
N GLN A 198 -1.12 -0.95 23.94
CA GLN A 198 -1.99 0.18 24.27
C GLN A 198 -3.23 -0.30 25.05
N PHE A 199 -3.88 -1.37 24.58
CA PHE A 199 -5.03 -1.94 25.28
C PHE A 199 -4.67 -2.45 26.69
N LYS A 200 -3.55 -3.17 26.84
CA LYS A 200 -3.07 -3.64 28.15
C LYS A 200 -2.83 -2.47 29.12
N PHE A 201 -2.20 -1.40 28.63
CA PHE A 201 -1.96 -0.20 29.42
C PHE A 201 -3.26 0.47 29.85
N SER A 202 -4.20 0.70 28.92
CA SER A 202 -5.52 1.26 29.23
C SER A 202 -6.29 0.42 30.24
N LEU A 203 -6.22 -0.91 30.12
CA LEU A 203 -6.87 -1.82 31.06
C LEU A 203 -6.25 -1.72 32.46
N ALA A 204 -4.92 -1.72 32.55
CA ALA A 204 -4.22 -1.55 33.83
C ALA A 204 -4.52 -0.20 34.49
N LEU A 205 -4.59 0.87 33.69
CA LEU A 205 -4.95 2.21 34.17
C LEU A 205 -6.37 2.21 34.74
N TYR A 206 -7.32 1.62 34.01
CA TYR A 206 -8.70 1.50 34.44
C TYR A 206 -8.85 0.66 35.72
N THR A 207 -8.24 -0.52 35.78
CA THR A 207 -8.33 -1.37 36.98
C THR A 207 -7.71 -0.70 38.20
N ALA A 208 -6.59 0.00 38.05
CA ALA A 208 -5.96 0.76 39.14
C ALA A 208 -6.82 1.92 39.66
N HIS A 209 -7.55 2.61 38.78
CA HIS A 209 -8.45 3.71 39.17
C HIS A 209 -9.75 3.20 39.78
N SER A 210 -10.30 2.11 39.24
CA SER A 210 -11.53 1.49 39.73
C SER A 210 -11.43 0.94 41.16
N GLN A 211 -10.22 0.73 41.66
CA GLN A 211 -9.95 0.31 43.05
C GLN A 211 -9.86 1.48 44.04
N LYS A 212 -9.83 2.73 43.57
CA LYS A 212 -9.82 3.92 44.42
C LYS A 212 -11.26 4.35 44.72
N THR A 213 -11.57 4.61 45.99
CA THR A 213 -12.89 5.07 46.48
C THR A 213 -13.33 6.42 45.90
N VAL A 214 -12.42 7.18 45.31
CA VAL A 214 -12.70 8.45 44.63
C VAL A 214 -12.83 8.17 43.13
N VAL A 215 -14.07 8.15 42.65
CA VAL A 215 -14.38 8.02 41.22
C VAL A 215 -13.86 9.25 40.49
N HIS A 216 -12.69 9.16 39.86
CA HIS A 216 -12.27 10.17 38.90
C HIS A 216 -13.03 9.94 37.59
N PRO A 217 -13.80 10.94 37.09
CA PRO A 217 -14.62 10.78 35.89
C PRO A 217 -13.82 10.63 34.58
N SER A 218 -12.48 10.61 34.63
CA SER A 218 -11.62 10.63 33.45
C SER A 218 -11.24 9.25 32.90
N VAL A 219 -11.38 8.15 33.66
CA VAL A 219 -10.90 6.83 33.22
C VAL A 219 -12.09 5.91 32.91
N ARG A 220 -12.40 5.76 31.61
CA ARG A 220 -13.48 4.91 31.12
C ARG A 220 -13.02 3.45 30.97
N ASN A 221 -13.94 2.50 31.18
CA ASN A 221 -13.70 1.07 30.97
C ASN A 221 -13.30 0.81 29.51
N PRO A 222 -12.09 0.29 29.23
CA PRO A 222 -11.65 0.00 27.87
C PRO A 222 -12.24 -1.31 27.31
N THR A 223 -13.00 -2.04 28.11
CA THR A 223 -13.64 -3.30 27.72
C THR A 223 -15.13 -3.12 27.42
N THR A 224 -15.71 -4.07 26.69
CA THR A 224 -17.18 -4.20 26.49
C THR A 224 -17.85 -4.98 27.62
N LEU A 225 -17.06 -5.48 28.58
CA LEU A 225 -17.57 -6.19 29.73
C LEU A 225 -18.04 -5.15 30.76
N GLY A 226 -19.20 -5.38 31.37
CA GLY A 226 -19.67 -4.51 32.45
C GLY A 226 -18.61 -4.43 33.54
N ASP A 227 -18.49 -3.26 34.18
CA ASP A 227 -17.46 -2.95 35.19
C ASP A 227 -17.32 -4.07 36.23
N ASN A 228 -18.47 -4.64 36.65
CA ASN A 228 -18.57 -5.77 37.58
C ASN A 228 -17.78 -7.02 37.16
N VAL A 229 -17.69 -7.33 35.85
CA VAL A 229 -16.98 -8.50 35.33
C VAL A 229 -15.47 -8.27 35.35
N VAL A 230 -15.02 -7.04 35.08
CA VAL A 230 -13.59 -6.69 35.10
C VAL A 230 -13.03 -6.82 36.52
N HIS A 231 -13.85 -6.53 37.55
CA HIS A 231 -13.49 -6.71 38.95
C HIS A 231 -13.42 -8.18 39.42
N LEU A 232 -14.11 -9.10 38.72
CA LEU A 232 -14.15 -10.53 39.04
C LEU A 232 -12.95 -11.31 38.50
N ILE A 233 -12.21 -10.76 37.53
CA ILE A 233 -10.99 -11.36 36.99
C ILE A 233 -9.86 -11.03 37.96
N LYS A 234 -9.85 -11.70 39.12
CA LYS A 234 -8.73 -11.77 40.07
C LYS A 234 -8.26 -13.20 40.18
#